data_AF-A0A1S8D8X5-F1
#
_entry.id   AF-A0A1S8D8X5-F1
#
_cell.length_a   1.000
_cell.length_b   1.000
_cell.length_c   1.000
_cell.angle_alpha   90.00
_cell.angle_beta   90.00
_cell.angle_gamma   90.00
#
_symmetry.space_group_name_H-M   'P 1'
#
loop_
_entity.id
_entity.type
_entity.pdbx_description
1 polymer ?
#
loop_
_entity_poly.entity_id
_entity_poly.type
_entity_poly.pdbx_seq_one_letter_code
_entity_poly.pdbx_strand_id
1 'polypeptide(L)'
;MRKLPILAILLLPMACATPPPTAVAPERLIPEIRDPGRAPLVHAAVREWEAWGRLVLTGWAPALDGNAVPSPANFPRVLAYWEAVPGNRGVARQHQRLHDALMLAMAQDGQPPVEPSISLWAYPFWSAAFISYVMEQAGVGEADFTPSARHAAYIDGLLSRAAWDPQGAAFLPREPGEYAPQPGDLLCADRSTGNQLLSWTDRMAETGAFRPMHCDVVVSDQPGLVQAIGGNVRDAVVLRRLPADEKGRVKPAPYGEAGFFVVFENRLGQRARPVPTPSSAGTVPEGMPAESGAEPPPRS
;
A
#
# COMPACT_ATOMS: atom_id res chain seq x y z
N MET A 1 -74.26 53.00 5.96
CA MET A 1 -72.89 52.69 6.45
C MET A 1 -72.54 51.27 5.99
N ARG A 2 -71.85 51.14 4.85
CA ARG A 2 -71.46 49.86 4.23
C ARG A 2 -70.24 49.30 4.96
N LYS A 3 -70.33 48.08 5.50
CA LYS A 3 -69.22 47.39 6.17
C LYS A 3 -68.31 46.77 5.10
N LEU A 4 -67.02 47.14 5.14
CA LEU A 4 -65.95 46.60 4.32
C LEU A 4 -65.47 45.26 4.91
N PRO A 5 -65.29 44.17 4.14
CA PRO A 5 -64.65 42.97 4.65
C PRO A 5 -63.12 43.12 4.60
N ILE A 6 -62.48 42.88 5.76
CA ILE A 6 -61.02 42.82 5.91
C ILE A 6 -60.54 41.47 5.36
N LEU A 7 -59.74 41.52 4.30
CA LEU A 7 -59.07 40.36 3.71
C LEU A 7 -57.81 40.06 4.54
N ALA A 8 -57.83 38.97 5.30
CA ALA A 8 -56.65 38.47 6.02
C ALA A 8 -55.69 37.81 5.02
N ILE A 9 -54.56 38.47 4.74
CA ILE A 9 -53.46 37.91 3.95
C ILE A 9 -52.65 36.98 4.86
N LEU A 10 -52.80 35.67 4.64
CA LEU A 10 -51.94 34.63 5.22
C LEU A 10 -50.56 34.69 4.55
N LEU A 11 -49.58 35.27 5.22
CA LEU A 11 -48.16 35.16 4.88
C LEU A 11 -47.66 33.77 5.30
N LEU A 12 -47.57 32.86 4.33
CA LEU A 12 -46.87 31.58 4.47
C LEU A 12 -45.36 31.82 4.50
N PRO A 13 -44.60 31.33 5.49
CA PRO A 13 -43.15 31.39 5.44
C PRO A 13 -42.65 30.45 4.34
N MET A 14 -41.96 31.01 3.33
CA MET A 14 -41.09 30.23 2.45
C MET A 14 -39.97 29.64 3.30
N ALA A 15 -40.15 28.40 3.75
CA ALA A 15 -39.03 27.59 4.20
C ALA A 15 -38.18 27.27 2.97
N CYS A 16 -37.03 27.93 2.84
CA CYS A 16 -35.96 27.44 1.99
C CYS A 16 -35.53 26.07 2.53
N ALA A 17 -36.14 25.01 2.00
CA ALA A 17 -35.65 23.66 2.20
C ALA A 17 -34.28 23.59 1.53
N THR A 18 -33.22 23.69 2.33
CA THR A 18 -31.89 23.25 1.91
C THR A 18 -32.03 21.81 1.44
N PRO A 19 -31.60 21.48 0.21
CA PRO A 19 -31.59 20.08 -0.20
C PRO A 19 -30.76 19.30 0.82
N PRO A 20 -31.19 18.08 1.22
CA PRO A 20 -30.38 17.26 2.10
C PRO A 20 -28.98 17.13 1.49
N PRO A 21 -27.90 17.13 2.31
CA PRO A 21 -26.56 16.88 1.81
C PRO A 21 -26.63 15.59 0.98
N THR A 22 -26.25 15.72 -0.29
CA THR A 22 -26.28 14.63 -1.27
C THR A 22 -25.70 13.40 -0.60
N ALA A 23 -26.52 12.35 -0.47
CA ALA A 23 -26.08 11.06 0.01
C ALA A 23 -24.78 10.72 -0.72
N VAL A 24 -23.71 10.45 0.04
CA VAL A 24 -22.42 10.03 -0.51
C VAL A 24 -22.73 8.88 -1.46
N ALA A 25 -22.47 9.11 -2.76
CA ALA A 25 -22.70 8.11 -3.81
C ALA A 25 -22.07 6.78 -3.38
N PRO A 26 -22.71 5.64 -3.69
CA PRO A 26 -22.20 4.33 -3.27
C PRO A 26 -20.77 4.19 -3.78
N GLU A 27 -19.92 3.65 -2.90
CA GLU A 27 -18.59 3.08 -3.16
C GLU A 27 -18.03 3.47 -4.55
N ARG A 28 -17.31 4.59 -4.65
CA ARG A 28 -16.62 4.92 -5.90
C ARG A 28 -15.75 3.72 -6.27
N LEU A 29 -16.15 3.06 -7.36
CA LEU A 29 -15.54 1.84 -7.87
C LEU A 29 -14.06 2.10 -8.14
N ILE A 30 -13.22 1.16 -7.71
CA ILE A 30 -11.83 1.10 -8.15
C ILE A 30 -11.89 0.88 -9.67
N PRO A 31 -11.35 1.81 -10.49
CA PRO A 31 -11.44 1.70 -11.94
C PRO A 31 -10.62 0.51 -12.45
N GLU A 32 -11.02 -0.03 -13.60
CA GLU A 32 -10.20 -1.02 -14.30
C GLU A 32 -8.91 -0.36 -14.79
N ILE A 33 -7.76 -0.84 -14.30
CA ILE A 33 -6.45 -0.32 -14.69
C ILE A 33 -5.92 -1.14 -15.85
N ARG A 34 -5.72 -0.50 -17.00
CA ARG A 34 -5.26 -1.16 -18.25
C ARG A 34 -3.75 -1.06 -18.49
N ASP A 35 -3.07 -0.15 -17.80
CA ASP A 35 -1.61 0.00 -17.91
C ASP A 35 -0.92 -1.27 -17.36
N PRO A 36 -0.18 -2.02 -18.19
CA PRO A 36 0.41 -3.29 -17.78
C PRO A 36 1.52 -3.15 -16.72
N GLY A 37 2.11 -1.98 -16.55
CA GLY A 37 3.08 -1.70 -15.49
C GLY A 37 2.45 -1.32 -14.15
N ARG A 38 1.19 -0.85 -14.16
CA ARG A 38 0.47 -0.41 -12.95
C ARG A 38 -0.57 -1.43 -12.48
N ALA A 39 -1.27 -2.07 -13.41
CA ALA A 39 -2.38 -2.98 -13.12
C ALA A 39 -2.00 -4.14 -12.18
N PRO A 40 -0.84 -4.82 -12.32
CA PRO A 40 -0.51 -5.94 -11.44
C PRO A 40 -0.46 -5.56 -9.95
N LEU A 41 0.09 -4.38 -9.64
CA LEU A 41 0.20 -3.90 -8.26
C LEU A 41 -1.16 -3.54 -7.68
N VAL A 42 -1.99 -2.84 -8.46
CA VAL A 42 -3.37 -2.52 -8.07
C VAL A 42 -4.17 -3.79 -7.84
N HIS A 43 -4.11 -4.75 -8.76
CA HIS A 43 -4.82 -6.02 -8.63
C HIS A 43 -4.36 -6.81 -7.40
N ALA A 44 -3.06 -6.84 -7.09
CA ALA A 44 -2.55 -7.50 -5.89
C ALA A 44 -3.10 -6.88 -4.60
N ALA A 45 -3.11 -5.54 -4.50
CA ALA A 45 -3.69 -4.84 -3.36
C ALA A 45 -5.21 -5.06 -3.24
N VAL A 46 -5.94 -4.98 -4.35
CA VAL A 46 -7.40 -5.18 -4.39
C VAL A 46 -7.80 -6.58 -3.97
N ARG A 47 -7.10 -7.63 -4.44
CA ARG A 47 -7.39 -9.01 -4.03
C ARG A 47 -7.31 -9.20 -2.52
N GLU A 48 -6.29 -8.61 -1.88
CA GLU A 48 -6.17 -8.70 -0.42
C GLU A 48 -7.26 -7.89 0.27
N TRP A 49 -7.56 -6.66 -0.17
CA TRP A 49 -8.66 -5.87 0.39
C TRP A 49 -10.02 -6.58 0.29
N GLU A 50 -10.32 -7.22 -0.84
CA GLU A 50 -11.53 -8.01 -1.00
C GLU A 50 -11.57 -9.20 -0.03
N ALA A 51 -10.45 -9.91 0.13
CA ALA A 51 -10.36 -11.02 1.05
C ALA A 51 -10.51 -10.61 2.52
N TRP A 52 -10.09 -9.39 2.86
CA TRP A 52 -10.30 -8.80 4.18
C TRP A 52 -11.72 -8.28 4.40
N GLY A 53 -12.62 -8.43 3.43
CA GLY A 53 -14.03 -8.07 3.56
C GLY A 53 -14.37 -6.67 3.09
N ARG A 54 -13.55 -6.09 2.18
CA ARG A 54 -13.78 -4.76 1.59
C ARG A 54 -13.88 -3.63 2.63
N LEU A 55 -13.04 -3.69 3.66
CA LEU A 55 -13.03 -2.73 4.76
C LEU A 55 -12.62 -1.33 4.28
N VAL A 56 -13.24 -0.30 4.83
CA VAL A 56 -13.01 1.09 4.42
C VAL A 56 -12.70 1.97 5.63
N LEU A 57 -11.79 2.91 5.44
CA LEU A 57 -11.54 4.01 6.35
C LEU A 57 -11.64 5.36 5.61
N THR A 58 -12.55 6.23 6.02
CA THR A 58 -12.61 7.59 5.48
C THR A 58 -11.67 8.55 6.23
N GLY A 59 -10.73 9.16 5.51
CA GLY A 59 -9.73 10.10 6.02
C GLY A 59 -8.81 9.48 7.08
N TRP A 60 -8.90 10.02 8.28
CA TRP A 60 -8.12 9.62 9.47
C TRP A 60 -9.03 9.24 10.64
N ALA A 61 -10.24 8.75 10.36
CA ALA A 61 -11.18 8.40 11.41
C ALA A 61 -10.59 7.39 12.42
N PRO A 62 -11.02 7.44 13.70
CA PRO A 62 -10.53 6.53 14.73
C PRO A 62 -10.99 5.08 14.51
N ALA A 63 -12.10 4.89 13.81
CA ALA A 63 -12.71 3.59 13.52
C ALA A 63 -12.96 3.43 12.01
N LEU A 64 -13.09 2.17 11.57
CA LEU A 64 -13.48 1.84 10.21
C LEU A 64 -14.93 2.29 9.94
N ASP A 65 -15.22 2.58 8.69
CA ASP A 65 -16.56 2.97 8.24
C ASP A 65 -17.56 1.86 8.61
N GLY A 66 -18.71 2.25 9.15
CA GLY A 66 -19.74 1.30 9.61
C GLY A 66 -19.36 0.51 10.88
N ASN A 67 -18.30 0.89 11.60
CA ASN A 67 -17.76 0.16 12.75
C ASN A 67 -17.41 -1.30 12.42
N ALA A 68 -16.95 -1.54 11.19
CA ALA A 68 -16.53 -2.87 10.76
C ALA A 68 -15.39 -3.40 11.64
N VAL A 69 -15.40 -4.70 11.91
CA VAL A 69 -14.38 -5.40 12.68
C VAL A 69 -13.66 -6.40 11.76
N PRO A 70 -12.31 -6.41 11.72
CA PRO A 70 -11.57 -7.34 10.89
C PRO A 70 -11.78 -8.80 11.32
N SER A 71 -11.93 -9.72 10.37
CA SER A 71 -12.14 -11.14 10.69
C SER A 71 -10.85 -11.85 11.14
N PRO A 72 -10.86 -12.58 12.27
CA PRO A 72 -9.75 -13.46 12.68
C PRO A 72 -9.36 -14.56 11.71
N ALA A 73 -10.25 -14.93 10.78
CA ALA A 73 -9.96 -15.89 9.73
C ALA A 73 -8.84 -15.42 8.78
N ASN A 74 -8.50 -14.13 8.78
CA ASN A 74 -7.43 -13.58 7.94
C ASN A 74 -6.02 -13.77 8.50
N PHE A 75 -5.87 -14.32 9.71
CA PHE A 75 -4.55 -14.52 10.31
C PHE A 75 -3.53 -15.25 9.41
N PRO A 76 -3.87 -16.34 8.69
CA PRO A 76 -2.94 -16.99 7.78
C PRO A 76 -2.39 -16.07 6.68
N ARG A 77 -3.14 -15.03 6.28
CA ARG A 77 -2.67 -14.03 5.30
C ARG A 77 -1.55 -13.18 5.87
N VAL A 78 -1.66 -12.79 7.14
CA VAL A 78 -0.59 -12.04 7.83
C VAL A 78 0.72 -12.84 7.84
N LEU A 79 0.64 -14.17 8.02
CA LEU A 79 1.80 -15.05 7.93
C LEU A 79 2.40 -15.04 6.51
N ALA A 80 1.56 -15.15 5.48
CA ALA A 80 2.01 -15.07 4.09
C ALA A 80 2.72 -13.74 3.79
N TYR A 81 2.25 -12.62 4.37
CA TYR A 81 2.91 -11.33 4.22
C TYR A 81 4.33 -11.33 4.82
N TRP A 82 4.52 -11.97 5.97
CA TRP A 82 5.84 -12.11 6.59
C TRP A 82 6.76 -13.06 5.84
N GLU A 83 6.22 -14.11 5.22
CA GLU A 83 6.99 -15.07 4.44
C GLU A 83 7.51 -14.51 3.11
N ALA A 84 6.82 -13.53 2.54
CA ALA A 84 7.24 -12.77 1.36
C ALA A 84 8.50 -11.92 1.58
N VAL A 85 8.83 -11.60 2.84
CA VAL A 85 10.03 -10.82 3.16
C VAL A 85 11.21 -11.78 3.39
N PRO A 86 12.30 -11.72 2.58
CA PRO A 86 13.47 -12.55 2.77
C PRO A 86 14.04 -12.44 4.19
N GLY A 87 14.32 -13.57 4.83
CA GLY A 87 14.82 -13.64 6.21
C GLY A 87 13.75 -13.57 7.31
N ASN A 88 12.47 -13.30 6.99
CA ASN A 88 11.43 -13.07 7.99
C ASN A 88 10.54 -14.27 8.33
N ARG A 89 10.83 -15.47 7.80
CA ARG A 89 10.11 -16.71 8.19
C ARG A 89 10.11 -16.96 9.70
N GLY A 90 11.13 -16.49 10.43
CA GLY A 90 11.15 -16.54 11.89
C GLY A 90 10.04 -15.72 12.56
N VAL A 91 9.71 -14.55 11.99
CA VAL A 91 8.65 -13.66 12.46
C VAL A 91 7.27 -14.29 12.20
N ALA A 92 7.07 -14.92 11.04
CA ALA A 92 5.84 -15.67 10.74
C ALA A 92 5.62 -16.80 11.75
N ARG A 93 6.66 -17.62 12.02
CA ARG A 93 6.58 -18.67 13.04
C ARG A 93 6.30 -18.13 14.44
N GLN A 94 6.86 -16.98 14.80
CA GLN A 94 6.58 -16.35 16.08
C GLN A 94 5.12 -15.93 16.19
N HIS A 95 4.56 -15.28 15.17
CA HIS A 95 3.13 -14.93 15.13
C HIS A 95 2.25 -16.18 15.28
N GLN A 96 2.53 -17.25 14.53
CA GLN A 96 1.77 -18.49 14.62
C GLN A 96 1.73 -19.02 16.05
N ARG A 97 2.88 -19.07 16.74
CA ARG A 97 2.93 -19.52 18.14
C ARG A 97 2.12 -18.63 19.08
N LEU A 98 2.20 -17.32 18.92
CA LEU A 98 1.46 -16.36 19.75
C LEU A 98 -0.05 -16.50 19.53
N HIS A 99 -0.46 -16.64 18.28
CA HIS A 99 -1.85 -16.89 17.91
C HIS A 99 -2.35 -18.21 18.50
N ASP A 100 -1.61 -19.31 18.32
CA ASP A 100 -2.00 -20.63 18.86
C ASP A 100 -2.12 -20.62 20.39
N ALA A 101 -1.20 -19.94 21.08
CA ALA A 101 -1.25 -19.78 22.53
C ALA A 101 -2.49 -19.00 22.99
N LEU A 102 -2.83 -17.92 22.28
CA LEU A 102 -4.03 -17.13 22.58
C LEU A 102 -5.31 -17.93 22.30
N MET A 103 -5.38 -18.64 21.18
CA MET A 103 -6.52 -19.50 20.85
C MET A 103 -6.70 -20.65 21.85
N LEU A 104 -5.60 -21.24 22.35
CA LEU A 104 -5.65 -22.26 23.41
C LEU A 104 -6.17 -21.68 24.73
N ALA A 105 -5.68 -20.51 25.14
CA ALA A 105 -6.16 -19.83 26.35
C ALA A 105 -7.66 -19.52 26.25
N MET A 106 -8.11 -19.01 25.11
CA MET A 106 -9.53 -18.75 24.83
C MET A 106 -10.40 -20.01 24.92
N ALA A 107 -9.90 -21.15 24.46
CA ALA A 107 -10.63 -22.42 24.54
C ALA A 107 -10.75 -22.96 25.98
N GLN A 108 -9.81 -22.59 26.87
CA GLN A 108 -9.78 -23.06 28.27
C GLN A 108 -10.69 -22.27 29.20
N ASP A 109 -10.85 -20.96 28.98
CA ASP A 109 -11.61 -20.09 29.90
C ASP A 109 -13.13 -20.09 29.66
N GLY A 110 -13.64 -20.77 28.61
CA GLY A 110 -15.07 -20.95 28.34
C GLY A 110 -15.86 -19.70 27.96
N GLN A 111 -15.25 -18.51 28.10
CA GLN A 111 -15.76 -17.24 27.63
C GLN A 111 -15.13 -16.95 26.26
N PRO A 112 -15.90 -16.61 25.21
CA PRO A 112 -15.30 -15.97 24.04
C PRO A 112 -14.58 -14.73 24.56
N PRO A 113 -13.36 -14.42 24.09
CA PRO A 113 -12.74 -13.19 24.48
C PRO A 113 -13.73 -12.08 24.13
N VAL A 114 -13.96 -11.18 25.08
CA VAL A 114 -14.47 -9.86 24.75
C VAL A 114 -13.47 -9.34 23.72
N GLU A 115 -13.83 -9.40 22.43
CA GLU A 115 -13.02 -9.08 21.24
C GLU A 115 -11.76 -8.31 21.65
N PRO A 116 -10.58 -8.97 21.76
CA PRO A 116 -9.42 -8.26 22.22
C PRO A 116 -9.08 -7.33 21.06
N SER A 117 -9.42 -6.06 21.23
CA SER A 117 -8.88 -4.95 20.45
C SER A 117 -7.34 -4.86 20.57
N ILE A 118 -6.73 -5.74 21.36
CA ILE A 118 -5.35 -6.21 21.15
C ILE A 118 -5.42 -7.28 20.06
N SER A 119 -5.47 -6.84 18.79
CA SER A 119 -5.56 -7.74 17.64
C SER A 119 -4.58 -8.90 17.78
N LEU A 120 -5.07 -10.12 17.55
CA LEU A 120 -4.34 -11.41 17.52
C LEU A 120 -3.02 -11.36 16.71
N TRP A 121 -2.80 -10.31 15.91
CA TRP A 121 -1.65 -10.06 15.04
C TRP A 121 -1.23 -8.58 15.02
N ALA A 122 -1.53 -7.80 16.06
CA ALA A 122 -1.16 -6.39 16.15
C ALA A 122 0.36 -6.14 16.17
N TYR A 123 1.13 -7.15 16.62
CA TYR A 123 2.58 -7.04 16.81
C TYR A 123 3.36 -8.26 16.31
N PRO A 124 4.53 -8.05 15.67
CA PRO A 124 5.02 -6.76 15.15
C PRO A 124 4.15 -6.21 14.02
N PHE A 125 4.20 -4.89 13.82
CA PHE A 125 3.46 -4.21 12.76
C PHE A 125 3.85 -4.75 11.38
N TRP A 126 2.86 -5.16 10.59
CA TRP A 126 3.07 -5.92 9.34
C TRP A 126 2.78 -5.11 8.07
N SER A 127 2.58 -3.78 8.16
CA SER A 127 2.28 -2.94 6.99
C SER A 127 3.37 -2.98 5.91
N ALA A 128 4.65 -3.02 6.30
CA ALA A 128 5.76 -3.11 5.35
C ALA A 128 5.88 -4.52 4.73
N ALA A 129 5.57 -5.56 5.51
CA ALA A 129 5.49 -6.93 5.03
C ALA A 129 4.34 -7.08 4.01
N PHE A 130 3.20 -6.46 4.26
CA PHE A 130 2.09 -6.39 3.31
C PHE A 130 2.49 -5.72 1.99
N ILE A 131 3.14 -4.55 2.02
CA ILE A 131 3.59 -3.89 0.77
C ILE A 131 4.61 -4.77 0.04
N SER A 132 5.53 -5.42 0.76
CA SER A 132 6.49 -6.36 0.19
C SER A 132 5.81 -7.55 -0.48
N TYR A 133 4.79 -8.13 0.16
CA TYR A 133 3.96 -9.19 -0.41
C TYR A 133 3.23 -8.71 -1.66
N VAL A 134 2.59 -7.54 -1.62
CA VAL A 134 1.88 -6.97 -2.78
C VAL A 134 2.82 -6.73 -3.97
N MET A 135 4.05 -6.29 -3.72
CA MET A 135 5.10 -6.16 -4.75
C MET A 135 5.48 -7.51 -5.36
N GLU A 136 5.70 -8.53 -4.53
CA GLU A 136 5.98 -9.90 -4.99
C GLU A 136 4.83 -10.45 -5.84
N GLN A 137 3.59 -10.33 -5.36
CA GLN A 137 2.39 -10.77 -6.08
C GLN A 137 2.13 -10.01 -7.38
N ALA A 138 2.69 -8.82 -7.52
CA ALA A 138 2.65 -8.02 -8.74
C ALA A 138 3.80 -8.33 -9.71
N GLY A 139 4.74 -9.22 -9.31
CA GLY A 139 5.91 -9.59 -10.12
C GLY A 139 6.98 -8.50 -10.16
N VAL A 140 7.01 -7.58 -9.19
CA VAL A 140 8.05 -6.55 -9.09
C VAL A 140 9.34 -7.18 -8.58
N GLY A 141 10.39 -7.10 -9.38
CA GLY A 141 11.68 -7.71 -9.05
C GLY A 141 12.48 -6.93 -8.00
N GLU A 142 13.39 -7.61 -7.29
CA GLU A 142 14.21 -6.99 -6.22
C GLU A 142 15.09 -5.83 -6.69
N ALA A 143 15.44 -5.81 -7.98
CA ALA A 143 16.16 -4.71 -8.61
C ALA A 143 15.33 -3.41 -8.60
N ASP A 144 14.01 -3.53 -8.69
CA ASP A 144 13.07 -2.41 -8.74
C ASP A 144 12.55 -2.03 -7.35
N PHE A 145 12.34 -3.03 -6.47
CA PHE A 145 11.89 -2.86 -5.10
C PHE A 145 12.52 -3.95 -4.22
N THR A 146 13.39 -3.58 -3.28
CA THR A 146 13.95 -4.55 -2.32
C THR A 146 12.95 -4.79 -1.17
N PRO A 147 12.40 -6.01 -1.03
CA PRO A 147 11.44 -6.32 0.04
C PRO A 147 12.02 -6.06 1.43
N SER A 148 11.18 -5.58 2.34
CA SER A 148 11.61 -5.29 3.71
C SER A 148 10.42 -5.25 4.67
N ALA A 149 10.67 -5.74 5.88
CA ALA A 149 9.78 -5.62 7.03
C ALA A 149 9.72 -4.21 7.63
N ARG A 150 10.46 -3.25 7.07
CA ARG A 150 10.55 -1.87 7.56
C ARG A 150 10.34 -0.92 6.39
N HIS A 151 9.32 -0.08 6.47
CA HIS A 151 9.02 0.97 5.50
C HIS A 151 10.25 1.84 5.20
N ALA A 152 10.89 2.36 6.24
CA ALA A 152 12.10 3.17 6.13
C ALA A 152 13.18 2.54 5.24
N ALA A 153 13.42 1.23 5.34
CA ALA A 153 14.50 0.58 4.60
C ALA A 153 14.23 0.46 3.10
N TYR A 154 13.01 0.07 2.68
CA TYR A 154 12.73 0.04 1.25
C TYR A 154 12.55 1.44 0.67
N ILE A 155 12.04 2.40 1.46
CA ILE A 155 11.93 3.82 1.05
C ILE A 155 13.33 4.36 0.75
N ASP A 156 14.30 4.15 1.64
CA ASP A 156 15.70 4.53 1.42
C ASP A 156 16.25 3.88 0.14
N GLY A 157 15.93 2.60 -0.09
CA GLY A 157 16.31 1.88 -1.30
C GLY A 157 15.70 2.45 -2.58
N LEU A 158 14.45 2.91 -2.54
CA LEU A 158 13.78 3.56 -3.68
C LEU A 158 14.36 4.95 -3.94
N LEU A 159 14.56 5.75 -2.88
CA LEU A 159 15.17 7.08 -2.97
C LEU A 159 16.60 7.01 -3.52
N SER A 160 17.40 6.06 -3.03
CA SER A 160 18.77 5.84 -3.51
C SER A 160 18.81 5.47 -5.00
N ARG A 161 17.92 4.58 -5.46
CA ARG A 161 17.79 4.24 -6.89
C ARG A 161 17.40 5.44 -7.74
N ALA A 162 16.39 6.18 -7.30
CA ALA A 162 15.92 7.37 -8.00
C ALA A 162 16.98 8.47 -8.06
N ALA A 163 17.80 8.64 -7.02
CA ALA A 163 18.91 9.59 -7.01
C ALA A 163 20.05 9.16 -7.94
N TRP A 164 20.32 7.86 -8.04
CA TRP A 164 21.38 7.31 -8.90
C TRP A 164 21.01 7.29 -10.38
N ASP A 165 19.81 6.81 -10.72
CA ASP A 165 19.31 6.74 -12.09
C ASP A 165 17.82 7.11 -12.14
N PRO A 166 17.49 8.41 -12.21
CA PRO A 166 16.10 8.86 -12.27
C PRO A 166 15.32 8.34 -13.49
N GLN A 167 16.01 8.00 -14.59
CA GLN A 167 15.37 7.56 -15.83
C GLN A 167 15.05 6.06 -15.81
N GLY A 168 15.93 5.25 -15.21
CA GLY A 168 15.75 3.81 -15.04
C GLY A 168 14.98 3.39 -13.77
N ALA A 169 14.80 4.28 -12.79
CA ALA A 169 14.09 3.98 -11.56
C ALA A 169 12.64 3.55 -11.82
N ALA A 170 12.26 2.37 -11.30
CA ALA A 170 10.90 1.84 -11.35
C ALA A 170 9.89 2.73 -10.61
N PHE A 171 10.34 3.38 -9.54
CA PHE A 171 9.56 4.22 -8.67
C PHE A 171 10.29 5.54 -8.47
N LEU A 172 9.67 6.63 -8.92
CA LEU A 172 10.26 7.97 -8.81
C LEU A 172 9.60 8.75 -7.66
N PRO A 173 10.35 9.33 -6.71
CA PRO A 173 9.75 10.11 -5.64
C PRO A 173 9.18 11.42 -6.17
N ARG A 174 8.02 11.79 -5.66
CA ARG A 174 7.29 13.02 -5.96
C ARG A 174 6.77 13.65 -4.68
N GLU A 175 6.67 14.97 -4.69
CA GLU A 175 6.06 15.71 -3.60
C GLU A 175 4.53 15.50 -3.59
N PRO A 176 3.92 15.08 -2.46
CA PRO A 176 2.47 14.87 -2.38
C PRO A 176 1.65 16.12 -2.73
N GLY A 177 2.22 17.32 -2.48
CA GLY A 177 1.60 18.61 -2.80
C GLY A 177 1.75 19.05 -4.26
N GLU A 178 2.57 18.38 -5.06
CA GLU A 178 2.86 18.77 -6.45
C GLU A 178 2.42 17.74 -7.48
N TYR A 179 2.31 16.47 -7.08
CA TYR A 179 1.96 15.36 -7.95
C TYR A 179 0.62 14.73 -7.54
N ALA A 180 -0.24 14.52 -8.53
CA ALA A 180 -1.50 13.79 -8.34
C ALA A 180 -1.20 12.29 -8.41
N PRO A 181 -1.32 11.53 -7.31
CA PRO A 181 -1.03 10.10 -7.32
C PRO A 181 -1.96 9.36 -8.27
N GLN A 182 -1.42 8.38 -8.98
CA GLN A 182 -2.12 7.54 -9.94
C GLN A 182 -2.21 6.09 -9.44
N PRO A 183 -3.20 5.30 -9.89
CA PRO A 183 -3.29 3.90 -9.56
C PRO A 183 -1.98 3.14 -9.83
N GLY A 184 -1.51 2.40 -8.84
CA GLY A 184 -0.23 1.69 -8.86
C GLY A 184 0.94 2.47 -8.25
N ASP A 185 0.76 3.72 -7.84
CA ASP A 185 1.76 4.45 -7.06
C ASP A 185 1.77 4.00 -5.59
N LEU A 186 2.87 4.27 -4.88
CA LEU A 186 2.89 4.16 -3.42
C LEU A 186 2.73 5.53 -2.79
N LEU A 187 1.79 5.65 -1.86
CA LEU A 187 1.61 6.85 -1.05
C LEU A 187 2.13 6.57 0.36
N CYS A 188 3.19 7.25 0.78
CA CYS A 188 3.86 7.00 2.05
C CYS A 188 3.70 8.15 3.04
N ALA A 189 3.33 7.78 4.26
CA ALA A 189 3.16 8.65 5.39
C ALA A 189 4.20 8.37 6.46
N ASP A 190 4.49 9.42 7.19
CA ASP A 190 5.27 9.37 8.40
C ASP A 190 4.33 9.35 9.61
N ARG A 191 4.55 8.37 10.49
CA ARG A 191 3.77 8.15 11.71
C ARG A 191 4.50 8.62 12.97
N SER A 192 5.57 9.39 12.83
CA SER A 192 6.30 9.98 13.95
C SER A 192 5.42 10.98 14.68
N THR A 193 5.52 11.04 16.00
CA THR A 193 4.83 12.05 16.81
C THR A 193 5.65 13.34 16.83
N GLY A 194 5.06 14.46 16.42
CA GLY A 194 5.70 15.78 16.48
C GLY A 194 6.50 16.14 15.23
N ASN A 195 7.76 15.71 15.15
CA ASN A 195 8.68 16.10 14.06
C ASN A 195 8.45 15.24 12.80
N GLN A 196 7.31 15.43 12.14
CA GLN A 196 6.99 14.69 10.93
C GLN A 196 7.75 15.21 9.69
N LEU A 197 8.10 14.33 8.75
CA LEU A 197 8.62 14.76 7.45
C LEU A 197 7.49 15.30 6.60
N LEU A 198 7.79 16.34 5.83
CA LEU A 198 6.86 16.93 4.88
C LEU A 198 7.31 16.69 3.43
N SER A 199 8.59 16.38 3.22
CA SER A 199 9.18 16.05 1.91
C SER A 199 10.02 14.76 1.97
N TRP A 200 10.11 14.09 0.83
CA TRP A 200 11.01 12.96 0.62
C TRP A 200 12.49 13.36 0.66
N THR A 201 12.80 14.64 0.39
CA THR A 201 14.17 15.15 0.51
C THR A 201 14.63 15.23 1.95
N ASP A 202 13.71 15.55 2.89
CA ASP A 202 14.00 15.47 4.32
C ASP A 202 14.38 14.04 4.72
N ARG A 203 13.69 13.03 4.15
CA ARG A 203 14.04 11.62 4.38
C ARG A 203 15.47 11.30 3.93
N MET A 204 15.91 11.83 2.80
CA MET A 204 17.27 11.55 2.31
C MET A 204 18.35 11.98 3.31
N ALA A 205 18.13 13.07 4.06
CA ALA A 205 19.07 13.57 5.07
C ALA A 205 19.24 12.63 6.27
N GLU A 206 18.32 11.70 6.49
CA GLU A 206 18.32 10.73 7.61
C GLU A 206 18.30 9.27 7.11
N THR A 207 18.85 9.02 5.92
CA THR A 207 18.96 7.66 5.34
C THR A 207 19.56 6.67 6.36
N GLY A 208 18.93 5.51 6.52
CA GLY A 208 19.31 4.48 7.49
C GLY A 208 18.77 4.69 8.90
N ALA A 209 18.28 5.89 9.25
CA ALA A 209 17.66 6.13 10.55
C ALA A 209 16.29 5.43 10.64
N PHE A 210 15.98 4.90 11.84
CA PHE A 210 14.66 4.35 12.11
C PHE A 210 13.60 5.44 12.13
N ARG A 211 12.44 5.13 11.52
CA ARG A 211 11.28 5.98 11.58
C ARG A 211 9.99 5.18 11.49
N PRO A 212 8.98 5.46 12.34
CA PRO A 212 7.65 4.87 12.16
C PRO A 212 7.02 5.47 10.89
N MET A 213 6.72 4.61 9.94
CA MET A 213 6.22 5.00 8.62
C MET A 213 5.14 4.02 8.17
N HIS A 214 4.44 4.39 7.11
CA HIS A 214 3.41 3.58 6.50
C HIS A 214 3.30 3.91 5.01
N CYS A 215 2.99 2.94 4.18
CA CYS A 215 2.67 3.20 2.78
C CYS A 215 1.44 2.41 2.37
N ASP A 216 0.69 2.99 1.45
CA ASP A 216 -0.49 2.43 0.81
C ASP A 216 -0.26 2.34 -0.71
N VAL A 217 -0.91 1.39 -1.39
CA VAL A 217 -0.97 1.33 -2.85
C VAL A 217 -2.15 2.16 -3.33
N VAL A 218 -1.91 3.18 -4.14
CA VAL A 218 -2.99 3.96 -4.75
C VAL A 218 -3.75 3.09 -5.73
N VAL A 219 -5.08 3.08 -5.66
CA VAL A 219 -5.95 2.24 -6.51
C VAL A 219 -6.97 3.04 -7.31
N SER A 220 -7.21 4.30 -6.93
CA SER A 220 -8.09 5.21 -7.66
C SER A 220 -7.68 6.66 -7.43
N ASP A 221 -7.65 7.45 -8.49
CA ASP A 221 -7.34 8.87 -8.51
C ASP A 221 -8.52 9.65 -9.13
N GLN A 222 -9.33 10.28 -8.29
CA GLN A 222 -10.44 11.09 -8.74
C GLN A 222 -10.30 12.52 -8.19
N PRO A 223 -10.80 13.54 -8.89
CA PRO A 223 -10.86 14.89 -8.34
C PRO A 223 -11.54 14.88 -6.97
N GLY A 224 -10.88 15.50 -5.98
CA GLY A 224 -11.33 15.55 -4.60
C GLY A 224 -11.15 14.28 -3.76
N LEU A 225 -10.75 13.14 -4.35
CA LEU A 225 -10.60 11.87 -3.65
C LEU A 225 -9.50 10.97 -4.24
N VAL A 226 -8.53 10.61 -3.41
CA VAL A 226 -7.59 9.51 -3.69
C VAL A 226 -8.02 8.30 -2.86
N GLN A 227 -8.07 7.11 -3.47
CA GLN A 227 -8.26 5.85 -2.73
C GLN A 227 -6.97 5.05 -2.77
N ALA A 228 -6.54 4.55 -1.60
CA ALA A 228 -5.35 3.74 -1.48
C ALA A 228 -5.59 2.57 -0.53
N ILE A 229 -4.98 1.42 -0.79
CA ILE A 229 -5.10 0.21 0.02
C ILE A 229 -3.82 -0.01 0.81
N GLY A 230 -3.96 -0.14 2.13
CA GLY A 230 -2.87 -0.36 3.07
C GLY A 230 -3.12 -1.57 3.96
N GLY A 231 -2.05 -2.27 4.30
CA GLY A 231 -2.07 -3.33 5.31
C GLY A 231 -1.74 -2.78 6.70
N ASN A 232 -2.26 -3.43 7.73
CA ASN A 232 -2.16 -3.00 9.12
C ASN A 232 -2.69 -1.58 9.36
N VAL A 233 -3.77 -1.23 8.68
CA VAL A 233 -4.59 -0.05 8.95
C VAL A 233 -5.72 -0.52 9.86
N ARG A 234 -5.71 -0.09 11.13
CA ARG A 234 -6.64 -0.61 12.15
C ARG A 234 -6.62 -2.15 12.19
N ASP A 235 -5.41 -2.72 12.16
CA ASP A 235 -5.13 -4.16 12.19
C ASP A 235 -5.75 -4.97 11.03
N ALA A 236 -5.95 -4.32 9.87
CA ALA A 236 -6.51 -4.94 8.68
C ALA A 236 -5.91 -4.43 7.36
N VAL A 237 -6.29 -5.09 6.25
CA VAL A 237 -6.12 -4.52 4.90
C VAL A 237 -7.35 -3.68 4.56
N VAL A 238 -7.15 -2.39 4.34
CA VAL A 238 -8.24 -1.40 4.29
C VAL A 238 -8.06 -0.48 3.09
N LEU A 239 -9.16 -0.17 2.42
CA LEU A 239 -9.23 0.93 1.46
C LEU A 239 -9.44 2.25 2.21
N ARG A 240 -8.45 3.13 2.14
CA ARG A 240 -8.50 4.47 2.71
C ARG A 240 -9.03 5.44 1.66
N ARG A 241 -10.06 6.22 2.03
CA ARG A 241 -10.60 7.33 1.22
C ARG A 241 -9.95 8.63 1.70
N LEU A 242 -8.98 9.13 0.96
CA LEU A 242 -8.16 10.28 1.32
C LEU A 242 -8.66 11.54 0.60
N PRO A 243 -8.92 12.65 1.32
CA PRO A 243 -9.28 13.91 0.69
C PRO A 243 -8.19 14.36 -0.28
N ALA A 244 -8.57 14.73 -1.50
CA ALA A 244 -7.67 15.31 -2.48
C ALA A 244 -8.13 16.73 -2.87
N ASP A 245 -7.28 17.48 -3.54
CA ASP A 245 -7.65 18.74 -4.16
C ASP A 245 -8.30 18.54 -5.55
N GLU A 246 -8.63 19.64 -6.21
CA GLU A 246 -9.26 19.62 -7.54
C GLU A 246 -8.36 19.03 -8.64
N LYS A 247 -7.04 18.99 -8.39
CA LYS A 247 -6.05 18.40 -9.29
C LYS A 247 -5.78 16.92 -8.95
N GLY A 248 -6.45 16.35 -7.94
CA GLY A 248 -6.23 14.97 -7.51
C GLY A 248 -5.01 14.77 -6.60
N ARG A 249 -4.41 15.85 -6.09
CA ARG A 249 -3.28 15.77 -5.15
C ARG A 249 -3.80 15.55 -3.75
N VAL A 250 -3.20 14.63 -3.00
CA VAL A 250 -3.65 14.33 -1.63
C VAL A 250 -3.52 15.56 -0.74
N LYS A 251 -4.53 15.84 0.08
CA LYS A 251 -4.47 16.96 1.02
C LYS A 251 -3.56 16.62 2.20
N PRO A 252 -2.90 17.63 2.81
CA PRO A 252 -2.18 17.44 4.05
C PRO A 252 -3.05 16.79 5.13
N ALA A 253 -2.43 15.96 5.96
CA ALA A 253 -3.12 15.37 7.10
C ALA A 253 -3.53 16.46 8.12
N PRO A 254 -4.63 16.25 8.85
CA PRO A 254 -4.94 17.09 10.02
C PRO A 254 -3.79 17.10 11.03
N TYR A 255 -3.75 18.15 11.86
CA TYR A 255 -2.76 18.23 12.94
C TYR A 255 -2.81 16.99 13.84
N GLY A 256 -1.64 16.41 14.11
CA GLY A 256 -1.49 15.20 14.94
C GLY A 256 -1.69 13.88 14.20
N GLU A 257 -2.18 13.90 12.97
CA GLU A 257 -2.31 12.71 12.13
C GLU A 257 -1.05 12.45 11.30
N ALA A 258 -0.92 11.23 10.76
CA ALA A 258 0.22 10.86 9.93
C ALA A 258 0.19 11.59 8.57
N GLY A 259 1.13 12.52 8.37
CA GLY A 259 1.31 13.28 7.13
C GLY A 259 1.98 12.47 6.03
N PHE A 260 1.53 12.67 4.78
CA PHE A 260 2.20 12.13 3.59
C PHE A 260 3.41 12.98 3.26
N PHE A 261 4.56 12.34 3.04
CA PHE A 261 5.82 13.03 2.71
C PHE A 261 6.38 12.61 1.35
N VAL A 262 5.89 11.52 0.77
CA VAL A 262 6.32 11.07 -0.57
C VAL A 262 5.23 10.29 -1.28
N VAL A 263 5.13 10.52 -2.59
CA VAL A 263 4.47 9.63 -3.53
C VAL A 263 5.56 9.00 -4.39
N PHE A 264 5.61 7.67 -4.46
CA PHE A 264 6.46 6.97 -5.41
C PHE A 264 5.65 6.68 -6.67
N GLU A 265 5.88 7.49 -7.71
CA GLU A 265 5.30 7.33 -9.03
C GLU A 265 5.80 6.02 -9.64
N ASN A 266 4.87 5.10 -9.94
CA ASN A 266 5.17 3.83 -10.57
C ASN A 266 5.36 4.01 -12.08
N ARG A 267 6.57 3.70 -12.54
CA ARG A 267 7.02 3.81 -13.93
C ARG A 267 7.36 2.45 -14.55
N LEU A 268 6.97 1.33 -13.92
CA LEU A 268 7.31 -0.03 -14.40
C LEU A 268 6.96 -0.26 -15.87
N GLY A 269 5.83 0.29 -16.36
CA GLY A 269 5.37 0.18 -17.74
C GLY A 269 5.94 1.23 -18.71
N GLN A 270 6.63 2.24 -18.20
CA GLN A 270 7.13 3.40 -18.95
C GLN A 270 8.65 3.33 -19.19
N ARG A 271 9.33 2.35 -18.60
CA ARG A 271 10.77 2.15 -18.79
C ARG A 271 11.04 1.44 -20.10
N ALA A 272 11.93 1.98 -20.91
CA ALA A 272 12.54 1.21 -21.98
C ALA A 272 13.34 0.07 -21.33
N ARG A 273 12.80 -1.16 -21.36
CA ARG A 273 13.57 -2.33 -20.96
C ARG A 273 14.80 -2.39 -21.88
N PRO A 274 16.03 -2.49 -21.38
CA PRO A 274 17.16 -2.82 -22.24
C PRO A 274 16.81 -4.12 -22.96
N VAL A 275 16.76 -4.09 -24.29
CA VAL A 275 16.61 -5.30 -25.09
C VAL A 275 17.78 -6.21 -24.72
N PRO A 276 17.55 -7.46 -24.29
CA PRO A 276 18.65 -8.38 -24.04
C PRO A 276 19.43 -8.50 -25.35
N THR A 277 20.69 -8.09 -25.35
CA THR A 277 21.58 -8.32 -26.49
C THR A 277 21.59 -9.84 -26.73
N PRO A 278 21.28 -10.33 -27.93
CA PRO A 278 21.38 -11.75 -28.20
C PRO A 278 22.80 -12.18 -27.86
N SER A 279 22.92 -13.14 -26.95
CA SER A 279 24.20 -13.77 -26.61
C SER A 279 24.86 -14.17 -27.92
N SER A 280 26.04 -13.64 -28.19
CA SER A 280 26.88 -14.08 -29.29
C SER A 280 27.16 -15.56 -29.07
N ALA A 281 26.38 -16.41 -29.73
CA ALA A 281 26.68 -17.83 -29.87
C ALA A 281 28.12 -17.89 -30.38
N GLY A 282 28.99 -18.48 -29.55
CA GLY A 282 30.41 -18.57 -29.85
C GLY A 282 30.60 -19.22 -31.21
N THR A 283 31.21 -18.48 -32.13
CA THR A 283 31.80 -19.02 -33.34
C THR A 283 32.86 -20.03 -32.91
N VAL A 284 32.61 -21.32 -33.14
CA VAL A 284 33.63 -22.37 -33.03
C VAL A 284 34.64 -22.12 -34.17
N PRO A 285 35.94 -21.93 -33.90
CA PRO A 285 36.93 -21.87 -34.96
C PRO A 285 37.21 -23.29 -35.45
N GLU A 286 36.91 -23.53 -36.73
CA GLU A 286 37.29 -24.72 -37.47
C GLU A 286 38.75 -24.57 -37.93
N GLY A 287 39.66 -25.44 -37.46
CA GLY A 287 41.06 -25.44 -37.89
C GLY A 287 42.06 -26.19 -37.00
N MET A 288 42.09 -27.53 -37.17
CA MET A 288 43.18 -28.54 -37.09
C MET A 288 44.61 -28.20 -36.57
N PRO A 289 45.47 -29.19 -36.18
CA PRO A 289 45.41 -30.63 -36.50
C PRO A 289 45.61 -31.61 -35.32
N ALA A 290 45.43 -32.90 -35.66
CA ALA A 290 45.60 -34.07 -34.81
C ALA A 290 47.06 -34.30 -34.37
N GLU A 291 47.26 -34.66 -33.10
CA GLU A 291 48.43 -35.39 -32.64
C GLU A 291 48.04 -36.50 -31.66
N SER A 292 48.90 -37.52 -31.65
CA SER A 292 48.71 -38.90 -31.24
C SER A 292 48.73 -39.17 -29.74
N GLY A 293 47.90 -40.14 -29.33
CA GLY A 293 48.31 -41.32 -28.55
C GLY A 293 48.93 -41.12 -27.16
N ALA A 294 48.16 -41.48 -26.13
CA ALA A 294 48.71 -42.19 -24.96
C ALA A 294 47.59 -42.94 -24.22
N GLU A 295 47.84 -44.23 -24.01
CA GLU A 295 47.02 -45.25 -23.37
C GLU A 295 46.94 -45.04 -21.83
N PRO A 296 45.84 -45.40 -21.14
CA PRO A 296 45.73 -45.22 -19.69
C PRO A 296 46.41 -46.37 -18.92
N PRO A 297 47.06 -46.10 -17.77
CA PRO A 297 47.58 -47.18 -16.93
C PRO A 297 46.45 -47.89 -16.16
N PRO A 298 46.62 -49.19 -15.86
CA PRO A 298 45.58 -49.99 -15.22
C PRO A 298 45.42 -49.67 -13.74
N ARG A 299 44.19 -49.85 -13.26
CA ARG A 299 43.79 -49.67 -11.86
C ARG A 299 44.39 -50.76 -10.97
N SER A 300 44.84 -50.35 -9.80
CA SER A 300 44.97 -51.16 -8.59
C SER A 300 44.32 -50.41 -7.44
#